data_AF-A0A960TD43-F1
#
_entry.id   AF-A0A960TD43-F1
#
_cell.length_a   1.000
_cell.length_b   1.000
_cell.length_c   1.000
_cell.angle_alpha   90.00
_cell.angle_beta   90.00
_cell.angle_gamma   90.00
#
_symmetry.space_group_name_H-M   'P 1'
#
loop_
_entity.id
_entity.type
_entity.pdbx_description
1 polymer ?
#
loop_
_entity_poly.entity_id
_entity_poly.type
_entity_poly.pdbx_seq_one_letter_code
_entity_poly.pdbx_strand_id
1 'polypeptide(L)'
;MPSGSEDPARALTLRHQELDRQLLELRQRIVAFSFACYGSAAKLVGPDSLKAGCAIPSRFTGDGDSTLWNGLLCFTGRNPWACESVRSSQTDDGRMWRSSRRAKTRNDGDEYPQASFSRDMARGVLLYLLQTRDQELANRWSQYITSQGGLCPDHFDYSCDIRGQSYRRINHVLDTLSATRISFTHTVFPCLWPVYPMSSALHETMMEKRVQENQSFHLHLAAIDLMMDPHMQKPLYDARTRKAMAQTLFERKPYNLFYQYLAQGPTAELKERILRIAPASRPPFLSQWVWEREIPQRDLEKFGLTPGPGQDPEKLEKAFKAFVDLESMGWDFVFIIDLVVGQHPDPT
;
A
#
# COMPACT_ATOMS: atom_id res chain seq x y z
N MET A 1 45.76 -17.73 26.47
CA MET A 1 44.99 -17.92 25.22
C MET A 1 44.08 -16.72 25.07
N PRO A 2 44.23 -15.89 24.03
CA PRO A 2 43.31 -14.79 23.82
C PRO A 2 41.95 -15.38 23.41
N SER A 3 40.94 -15.21 24.25
CA SER A 3 39.55 -15.44 23.87
C SER A 3 39.21 -14.43 22.79
N GLY A 4 39.25 -14.85 21.52
CA GLY A 4 38.87 -14.01 20.40
C GLY A 4 37.38 -13.67 20.51
N SER A 5 37.07 -12.48 21.03
CA SER A 5 35.72 -11.93 20.96
C SER A 5 35.37 -11.76 19.48
N GLU A 6 34.31 -12.41 19.02
CA GLU A 6 33.79 -12.17 17.68
C GLU A 6 33.46 -10.69 17.47
N ASP A 7 33.80 -10.18 16.30
CA ASP A 7 33.45 -8.83 15.87
C ASP A 7 31.92 -8.65 15.84
N PRO A 8 31.34 -7.74 16.66
CA PRO A 8 29.90 -7.52 16.73
C PRO A 8 29.26 -7.18 15.38
N ALA A 9 29.97 -6.49 14.49
CA ALA A 9 29.46 -6.13 13.16
C ALA A 9 29.31 -7.38 12.27
N ARG A 10 30.27 -8.30 12.36
CA ARG A 10 30.20 -9.60 11.68
C ARG A 10 29.05 -10.44 12.22
N ALA A 11 28.87 -10.50 13.54
CA ALA A 11 27.78 -11.23 14.17
C ALA A 11 26.40 -10.69 13.73
N LEU A 12 26.23 -9.36 13.68
CA LEU A 12 24.99 -8.73 13.21
C LEU A 12 24.73 -9.04 11.72
N THR A 13 25.76 -9.00 10.88
CA THR A 13 25.65 -9.34 9.46
C THR A 13 25.20 -10.79 9.25
N LEU A 14 25.81 -11.74 9.98
CA LEU A 14 25.42 -13.15 9.94
C LEU A 14 23.97 -13.35 10.41
N ARG A 15 23.55 -12.62 11.45
CA ARG A 15 22.16 -12.64 11.92
C ARG A 15 21.18 -12.17 10.84
N HIS A 16 21.48 -11.08 10.13
CA HIS A 16 20.63 -10.61 9.04
C HIS A 16 20.53 -11.62 7.88
N GLN A 17 21.64 -12.25 7.49
CA GLN A 17 21.66 -13.26 6.43
C GLN A 17 20.79 -14.47 6.79
N GLU A 18 20.87 -14.94 8.04
CA GLU A 18 20.06 -16.05 8.52
C GLU A 18 18.57 -15.68 8.58
N LEU A 19 18.23 -14.47 9.04
CA LEU A 19 16.85 -13.98 9.03
C LEU A 19 16.31 -13.86 7.60
N ASP A 20 17.12 -13.40 6.65
CA ASP A 20 16.71 -13.29 5.24
C ASP A 20 16.41 -14.67 4.62
N ARG A 21 17.20 -15.68 4.95
CA ARG A 21 16.94 -17.08 4.54
C ARG A 21 15.58 -17.55 5.07
N GLN A 22 15.31 -17.36 6.36
CA GLN A 22 14.05 -17.77 6.97
C GLN A 22 12.85 -17.02 6.38
N LEU A 23 13.00 -15.71 6.12
CA LEU A 23 11.95 -14.89 5.50
C LEU A 23 11.65 -15.33 4.07
N LEU A 24 12.66 -15.73 3.28
CA LEU A 24 12.45 -16.27 1.94
C LEU A 24 11.68 -17.59 1.96
N GLU A 25 11.97 -18.48 2.91
CA GLU A 25 11.22 -19.73 3.10
C GLU A 25 9.77 -19.46 3.50
N LEU A 26 9.55 -18.54 4.45
CA LEU A 26 8.22 -18.10 4.85
C LEU A 26 7.45 -17.48 3.68
N ARG A 27 8.09 -16.61 2.90
CA ARG A 27 7.50 -16.00 1.71
C ARG A 27 6.99 -17.05 0.72
N GLN A 28 7.78 -18.09 0.45
CA GLN A 28 7.37 -19.17 -0.46
C GLN A 28 6.12 -19.89 0.04
N ARG A 29 6.03 -20.16 1.35
CA ARG A 29 4.84 -20.77 1.95
C ARG A 29 3.62 -19.87 1.82
N ILE A 30 3.78 -18.57 2.07
CA ILE A 30 2.70 -17.60 1.97
C ILE A 30 2.21 -17.47 0.52
N VAL A 31 3.11 -17.31 -0.44
CA VAL A 31 2.77 -17.25 -1.88
C VAL A 31 1.99 -18.49 -2.32
N ALA A 32 2.29 -19.68 -1.77
CA ALA A 32 1.60 -20.92 -2.13
C ALA A 32 0.11 -20.95 -1.73
N PHE A 33 -0.30 -20.17 -0.73
CA PHE A 33 -1.72 -20.04 -0.35
C PHE A 33 -2.33 -18.67 -0.66
N SER A 34 -1.52 -17.66 -0.98
CA SER A 34 -2.00 -16.38 -1.48
C SER A 34 -2.66 -16.56 -2.85
N PHE A 35 -3.81 -15.92 -3.04
CA PHE A 35 -4.60 -16.08 -4.25
C PHE A 35 -4.46 -14.87 -5.18
N ALA A 36 -4.17 -15.13 -6.46
CA ALA A 36 -4.26 -14.12 -7.52
C ALA A 36 -5.45 -14.44 -8.42
N CYS A 37 -6.42 -13.53 -8.46
CA CYS A 37 -7.63 -13.70 -9.25
C CYS A 37 -7.53 -12.91 -10.54
N TYR A 38 -7.53 -13.58 -11.71
CA TYR A 38 -7.30 -12.94 -13.01
C TYR A 38 -6.06 -12.02 -13.02
N GLY A 39 -4.99 -12.43 -12.33
CA GLY A 39 -3.76 -11.66 -12.20
C GLY A 39 -3.80 -10.56 -11.14
N SER A 40 -4.85 -10.49 -10.30
CA SER A 40 -4.98 -9.46 -9.28
C SER A 40 -4.88 -9.97 -7.84
N ALA A 41 -4.17 -9.25 -6.99
CA ALA A 41 -4.26 -9.37 -5.53
C ALA A 41 -5.65 -8.90 -5.05
N ALA A 42 -6.66 -9.75 -5.22
CA ALA A 42 -8.05 -9.46 -4.88
C ALA A 42 -8.41 -9.95 -3.48
N LYS A 43 -9.32 -9.23 -2.82
CA LYS A 43 -9.88 -9.63 -1.52
C LYS A 43 -10.87 -10.77 -1.73
N LEU A 44 -10.65 -11.90 -1.06
CA LEU A 44 -11.55 -13.05 -1.07
C LEU A 44 -12.36 -13.10 0.22
N VAL A 45 -13.68 -13.17 0.12
CA VAL A 45 -14.53 -13.32 1.30
C VAL A 45 -15.11 -14.73 1.34
N GLY A 46 -14.66 -15.50 2.32
CA GLY A 46 -15.18 -16.81 2.65
C GLY A 46 -14.13 -17.93 2.61
N PRO A 47 -14.34 -19.02 3.37
CA PRO A 47 -13.38 -20.12 3.49
C PRO A 47 -13.29 -21.01 2.23
N ASP A 48 -14.32 -21.07 1.37
CA ASP A 48 -14.40 -22.06 0.28
C ASP A 48 -15.08 -21.61 -1.03
N SER A 49 -15.53 -20.36 -1.15
CA SER A 49 -16.33 -19.88 -2.30
C SER A 49 -15.58 -19.75 -3.63
N LEU A 50 -14.29 -20.12 -3.73
CA LEU A 50 -13.41 -19.74 -4.84
C LEU A 50 -12.66 -20.89 -5.54
N LYS A 51 -12.90 -22.15 -5.17
CA LYS A 51 -12.34 -23.29 -5.94
C LYS A 51 -12.97 -23.45 -7.34
N ALA A 52 -14.14 -22.87 -7.60
CA ALA A 52 -14.87 -23.05 -8.86
C ALA A 52 -14.82 -21.84 -9.81
N GLY A 53 -13.83 -20.95 -9.65
CA GLY A 53 -13.64 -19.78 -10.49
C GLY A 53 -13.59 -18.51 -9.67
N CYS A 54 -12.93 -17.50 -10.25
CA CYS A 54 -12.97 -16.12 -9.77
C CYS A 54 -14.39 -15.56 -9.89
N ALA A 55 -15.30 -15.99 -9.02
CA ALA A 55 -16.68 -15.55 -9.02
C ALA A 55 -16.73 -14.05 -8.73
N ILE A 56 -17.68 -13.37 -9.38
CA ILE A 56 -17.96 -11.94 -9.20
C ILE A 56 -18.45 -11.76 -7.79
N PRO A 57 -17.86 -10.85 -7.02
CA PRO A 57 -18.41 -10.65 -5.69
C PRO A 57 -19.04 -9.26 -5.52
N SER A 58 -20.07 -9.20 -4.66
CA SER A 58 -20.82 -8.02 -4.21
C SER A 58 -19.93 -6.98 -3.50
N ARG A 59 -20.47 -5.81 -3.14
CA ARG A 59 -19.82 -4.59 -2.56
C ARG A 59 -18.58 -4.76 -1.64
N PHE A 60 -18.40 -5.88 -0.94
CA PHE A 60 -17.27 -6.15 -0.03
C PHE A 60 -16.39 -7.32 -0.43
N THR A 61 -16.60 -7.83 -1.62
CA THR A 61 -16.01 -9.04 -2.13
C THR A 61 -15.47 -8.63 -3.54
N GLY A 62 -14.31 -9.10 -4.00
CA GLY A 62 -13.88 -8.91 -5.40
C GLY A 62 -12.67 -8.01 -5.62
N ASP A 63 -12.69 -7.23 -6.72
CA ASP A 63 -11.50 -6.51 -7.17
C ASP A 63 -11.04 -5.44 -6.18
N GLY A 64 -11.89 -4.94 -5.25
CA GLY A 64 -11.47 -4.00 -4.21
C GLY A 64 -10.49 -2.92 -4.70
N ASP A 65 -9.43 -2.68 -3.95
CA ASP A 65 -8.33 -1.80 -4.38
C ASP A 65 -7.21 -2.59 -5.09
N SER A 66 -7.57 -3.53 -5.95
CA SER A 66 -6.64 -4.41 -6.69
C SER A 66 -5.46 -3.65 -7.31
N THR A 67 -5.72 -2.57 -8.04
CA THR A 67 -4.65 -1.77 -8.65
C THR A 67 -3.72 -1.14 -7.60
N LEU A 68 -4.24 -0.71 -6.44
CA LEU A 68 -3.39 -0.24 -5.32
C LEU A 68 -2.42 -1.33 -4.88
N TRP A 69 -2.97 -2.51 -4.57
CA TRP A 69 -2.23 -3.62 -4.00
C TRP A 69 -1.23 -4.25 -4.97
N ASN A 70 -1.62 -4.39 -6.24
CA ASN A 70 -0.71 -4.81 -7.30
C ASN A 70 0.41 -3.78 -7.50
N GLY A 71 0.12 -2.48 -7.39
CA GLY A 71 1.13 -1.43 -7.42
C GLY A 71 2.15 -1.54 -6.28
N LEU A 72 1.69 -1.84 -5.06
CA LEU A 72 2.57 -2.10 -3.91
C LEU A 72 3.47 -3.30 -4.13
N LEU A 73 2.91 -4.44 -4.55
CA LEU A 73 3.68 -5.64 -4.84
C LEU A 73 4.67 -5.42 -5.99
N CYS A 74 4.25 -4.72 -7.04
CA CYS A 74 5.13 -4.33 -8.16
C CYS A 74 6.32 -3.50 -7.67
N PHE A 75 6.06 -2.51 -6.82
CA PHE A 75 7.05 -1.56 -6.32
C PHE A 75 8.22 -2.23 -5.59
N THR A 76 8.00 -3.40 -4.99
CA THR A 76 9.10 -4.17 -4.37
C THR A 76 10.11 -4.75 -5.37
N GLY A 77 9.80 -4.76 -6.67
CA GLY A 77 10.65 -5.31 -7.72
C GLY A 77 10.69 -6.84 -7.79
N ARG A 78 10.01 -7.56 -6.90
CA ARG A 78 10.04 -9.04 -6.81
C ARG A 78 8.78 -9.73 -7.35
N ASN A 79 7.77 -8.97 -7.78
CA ASN A 79 6.48 -9.49 -8.22
C ASN A 79 6.13 -8.99 -9.64
N PRO A 80 6.78 -9.51 -10.71
CA PRO A 80 6.56 -9.03 -12.08
C PRO A 80 5.12 -9.18 -12.57
N TRP A 81 4.42 -10.22 -12.11
CA TRP A 81 2.99 -10.42 -12.40
C TRP A 81 2.12 -9.27 -11.89
N ALA A 82 2.49 -8.65 -10.76
CA ALA A 82 1.74 -7.55 -10.18
C ALA A 82 1.92 -6.28 -11.01
N CYS A 83 3.13 -6.04 -11.54
CA CYS A 83 3.38 -4.96 -12.49
C CYS A 83 2.54 -5.14 -13.77
N GLU A 84 2.52 -6.34 -14.32
CA GLU A 84 1.70 -6.65 -15.51
C GLU A 84 0.20 -6.47 -15.22
N SER A 85 -0.25 -6.77 -14.00
CA SER A 85 -1.64 -6.53 -13.60
C SER A 85 -2.01 -5.05 -13.56
N VAL A 86 -1.11 -4.18 -13.06
CA VAL A 86 -1.32 -2.73 -13.12
C VAL A 86 -1.32 -2.25 -14.57
N ARG A 87 -0.35 -2.66 -15.39
CA ARG A 87 -0.29 -2.30 -16.80
C ARG A 87 -1.56 -2.70 -17.55
N SER A 88 -2.00 -3.96 -17.40
CA SER A 88 -3.21 -4.49 -18.05
C SER A 88 -4.52 -3.95 -17.46
N SER A 89 -4.45 -3.11 -16.42
CA SER A 89 -5.59 -2.33 -15.94
C SER A 89 -5.78 -1.03 -16.73
N GLN A 90 -4.88 -0.66 -17.65
CA GLN A 90 -5.09 0.47 -18.56
C GLN A 90 -5.76 0.02 -19.86
N THR A 91 -6.83 0.72 -20.29
CA THR A 91 -7.41 0.53 -21.63
C THR A 91 -6.80 1.47 -22.66
N ASP A 92 -7.10 1.25 -23.94
CA ASP A 92 -6.49 1.99 -25.06
C ASP A 92 -6.74 3.50 -25.02
N ASP A 93 -7.83 3.94 -24.38
CA ASP A 93 -8.18 5.34 -24.13
C ASP A 93 -7.37 5.99 -22.99
N GLY A 94 -6.45 5.24 -22.36
CA GLY A 94 -5.64 5.71 -21.24
C GLY A 94 -6.31 5.59 -19.87
N ARG A 95 -7.57 5.15 -19.81
CA ARG A 95 -8.30 4.95 -18.56
C ARG A 95 -7.65 3.85 -17.73
N MET A 96 -7.48 4.13 -16.44
CA MET A 96 -7.12 3.10 -15.46
C MET A 96 -8.38 2.51 -14.84
N TRP A 97 -8.41 1.18 -14.76
CA TRP A 97 -9.45 0.41 -14.11
C TRP A 97 -8.99 -0.06 -12.75
N ARG A 98 -9.95 -0.39 -11.88
CA ARG A 98 -9.65 -0.89 -10.53
C ARG A 98 -8.90 -2.22 -10.50
N SER A 99 -9.00 -2.99 -11.57
CA SER A 99 -8.27 -4.22 -11.82
C SER A 99 -8.25 -4.53 -13.32
N SER A 100 -7.30 -5.36 -13.74
CA SER A 100 -7.19 -5.84 -15.12
C SER A 100 -8.42 -6.65 -15.56
N ARG A 101 -9.07 -7.35 -14.62
CA ARG A 101 -10.34 -8.03 -14.87
C ARG A 101 -11.44 -7.05 -15.28
N ARG A 102 -11.56 -5.92 -14.57
CA ARG A 102 -12.58 -4.90 -14.82
C ARG A 102 -12.36 -4.19 -16.15
N ALA A 103 -11.08 -3.94 -16.49
CA ALA A 103 -10.69 -3.48 -17.83
C ALA A 103 -11.16 -4.46 -18.91
N LYS A 104 -10.92 -5.77 -18.73
CA LYS A 104 -11.32 -6.81 -19.70
C LYS A 104 -12.83 -6.93 -19.86
N THR A 105 -13.59 -6.88 -18.77
CA THR A 105 -15.05 -7.00 -18.82
C THR A 105 -15.77 -5.70 -19.12
N ARG A 106 -15.04 -4.57 -19.16
CA ARG A 106 -15.59 -3.20 -19.31
C ARG A 106 -16.77 -2.91 -18.38
N ASN A 107 -16.67 -3.36 -17.14
CA ASN A 107 -17.73 -3.21 -16.13
C ASN A 107 -17.15 -2.45 -14.95
N ASP A 108 -17.48 -1.16 -14.81
CA ASP A 108 -16.95 -0.30 -13.72
C ASP A 108 -17.74 -0.44 -12.41
N GLY A 109 -18.50 -1.53 -12.31
CA GLY A 109 -19.50 -1.70 -11.27
C GLY A 109 -20.84 -1.13 -11.69
N ASP A 110 -21.35 -1.49 -12.86
CA ASP A 110 -22.70 -1.09 -13.28
C ASP A 110 -23.77 -1.54 -12.26
N GLU A 111 -23.48 -2.61 -11.51
CA GLU A 111 -24.28 -3.10 -10.38
C GLU A 111 -24.06 -2.31 -9.07
N TYR A 112 -22.94 -1.59 -8.95
CA TYR A 112 -22.51 -0.81 -7.78
C TYR A 112 -21.61 0.38 -8.19
N PRO A 113 -22.16 1.56 -8.52
CA PRO A 113 -21.38 2.72 -9.03
C PRO A 113 -20.22 3.19 -8.12
N GLN A 114 -20.24 2.84 -6.84
CA GLN A 114 -19.15 3.09 -5.86
C GLN A 114 -17.95 2.16 -6.05
N ALA A 115 -17.96 1.36 -7.11
CA ALA A 115 -16.94 0.39 -7.44
C ALA A 115 -15.97 0.89 -8.53
N SER A 116 -16.02 2.17 -8.89
CA SER A 116 -15.14 2.78 -9.89
C SER A 116 -13.69 2.95 -9.39
N PHE A 117 -12.79 3.30 -10.31
CA PHE A 117 -11.39 3.60 -10.00
C PHE A 117 -11.24 4.86 -9.14
N SER A 118 -10.48 4.75 -8.05
CA SER A 118 -10.43 5.76 -6.98
C SER A 118 -9.02 6.36 -6.81
N ARG A 119 -8.94 7.44 -6.02
CA ARG A 119 -7.65 8.04 -5.59
C ARG A 119 -6.72 7.06 -4.86
N ASP A 120 -7.26 6.02 -4.23
CA ASP A 120 -6.44 5.05 -3.49
C ASP A 120 -5.77 4.10 -4.48
N MET A 121 -6.51 3.64 -5.47
CA MET A 121 -5.98 2.86 -6.60
C MET A 121 -5.01 3.66 -7.47
N ALA A 122 -5.22 4.97 -7.62
CA ALA A 122 -4.27 5.85 -8.30
C ALA A 122 -2.86 5.75 -7.68
N ARG A 123 -2.73 5.55 -6.36
CA ARG A 123 -1.41 5.35 -5.72
C ARG A 123 -0.72 4.08 -6.19
N GLY A 124 -1.47 3.02 -6.50
CA GLY A 124 -0.92 1.82 -7.12
C GLY A 124 -0.29 2.09 -8.48
N VAL A 125 -0.95 2.94 -9.29
CA VAL A 125 -0.42 3.38 -10.59
C VAL A 125 0.84 4.21 -10.41
N LEU A 126 0.86 5.13 -9.44
CA LEU A 126 2.04 5.94 -9.15
C LEU A 126 3.24 5.10 -8.69
N LEU A 127 3.03 4.12 -7.82
CA LEU A 127 4.05 3.16 -7.41
C LEU A 127 4.57 2.36 -8.60
N TYR A 128 3.67 1.84 -9.45
CA TYR A 128 4.05 1.16 -10.70
C TYR A 128 4.93 2.06 -11.59
N LEU A 129 4.54 3.32 -11.80
CA LEU A 129 5.28 4.26 -12.64
C LEU A 129 6.68 4.56 -12.08
N LEU A 130 6.80 4.75 -10.77
CA LEU A 130 8.10 4.99 -10.14
C LEU A 130 9.03 3.77 -10.25
N GLN A 131 8.47 2.57 -10.14
CA GLN A 131 9.22 1.33 -10.25
C GLN A 131 9.64 1.01 -11.69
N THR A 132 8.72 1.14 -12.65
CA THR A 132 8.90 0.65 -14.02
C THR A 132 9.36 1.72 -15.00
N ARG A 133 9.20 3.00 -14.65
CA ARG A 133 9.47 4.15 -15.52
C ARG A 133 8.70 4.09 -16.85
N ASP A 134 7.50 3.48 -16.85
CA ASP A 134 6.65 3.31 -18.02
C ASP A 134 6.04 4.66 -18.48
N GLN A 135 6.79 5.39 -19.32
CA GLN A 135 6.39 6.71 -19.81
C GLN A 135 5.17 6.66 -20.73
N GLU A 136 4.98 5.57 -21.48
CA GLU A 136 3.84 5.44 -22.39
C GLU A 136 2.54 5.35 -21.59
N LEU A 137 2.48 4.47 -20.60
CA LEU A 137 1.33 4.37 -19.70
C LEU A 137 1.06 5.70 -18.98
N ALA A 138 2.13 6.36 -18.50
CA ALA A 138 2.04 7.66 -17.83
C ALA A 138 1.40 8.74 -18.72
N ASN A 139 1.86 8.85 -19.97
CA ASN A 139 1.36 9.83 -20.93
C ASN A 139 -0.10 9.57 -21.32
N ARG A 140 -0.48 8.32 -21.59
CA ARG A 140 -1.89 8.00 -21.89
C ARG A 140 -2.80 8.27 -20.71
N TRP A 141 -2.35 7.95 -19.49
CA TRP A 141 -3.14 8.18 -18.29
C TRP A 141 -3.31 9.68 -17.99
N SER A 142 -2.25 10.48 -18.13
CA SER A 142 -2.34 11.93 -17.90
C SER A 142 -3.20 12.63 -18.95
N GLN A 143 -3.15 12.18 -20.21
CA GLN A 143 -4.05 12.64 -21.28
C GLN A 143 -5.50 12.29 -20.97
N TYR A 144 -5.77 11.03 -20.57
CA TYR A 144 -7.11 10.60 -20.14
C TYR A 144 -7.65 11.52 -19.04
N ILE A 145 -6.89 11.69 -17.95
CA ILE A 145 -7.31 12.53 -16.82
C ILE A 145 -7.56 13.99 -17.24
N THR A 146 -6.68 14.55 -18.07
CA THR A 146 -6.82 15.92 -18.58
C THR A 146 -8.10 16.07 -19.39
N SER A 147 -8.39 15.10 -20.27
CA SER A 147 -9.58 15.11 -21.13
C SER A 147 -10.88 14.90 -20.35
N GLN A 148 -10.90 13.98 -19.38
CA GLN A 148 -12.10 13.64 -18.61
C GLN A 148 -12.34 14.59 -17.45
N GLY A 149 -11.29 15.17 -16.86
CA GLY A 149 -11.38 15.96 -15.63
C GLY A 149 -11.42 15.12 -14.35
N GLY A 150 -11.16 13.82 -14.44
CA GLY A 150 -11.23 12.89 -13.31
C GLY A 150 -10.47 11.59 -13.53
N LEU A 151 -10.49 10.73 -12.52
CA LEU A 151 -9.89 9.40 -12.59
C LEU A 151 -10.81 8.36 -13.25
N CYS A 152 -12.11 8.65 -13.36
CA CYS A 152 -13.16 7.80 -13.92
C CYS A 152 -14.18 8.71 -14.64
N PRO A 153 -15.04 8.19 -15.53
CA PRO A 153 -16.06 9.00 -16.22
C PRO A 153 -17.26 9.36 -15.32
N ASP A 154 -17.58 8.52 -14.33
CA ASP A 154 -18.75 8.67 -13.47
C ASP A 154 -18.40 9.34 -12.13
N HIS A 155 -18.63 10.64 -12.03
CA HIS A 155 -18.31 11.45 -10.85
C HIS A 155 -19.34 11.39 -9.72
N PHE A 156 -20.28 10.42 -9.75
CA PHE A 156 -21.34 10.34 -8.74
C PHE A 156 -20.82 9.98 -7.34
N ASP A 157 -19.68 9.30 -7.28
CA ASP A 157 -18.94 9.09 -6.04
C ASP A 157 -17.68 9.97 -6.04
N TYR A 158 -17.50 10.75 -4.98
CA TYR A 158 -16.33 11.60 -4.75
C TYR A 158 -15.02 10.81 -4.67
N SER A 159 -15.00 9.49 -4.91
CA SER A 159 -13.82 8.63 -4.95
C SER A 159 -12.95 8.90 -6.20
N CYS A 160 -13.56 9.27 -7.33
CA CYS A 160 -12.87 9.57 -8.60
C CYS A 160 -12.26 10.97 -8.70
N ASP A 161 -12.72 11.89 -7.85
CA ASP A 161 -12.33 13.30 -7.96
C ASP A 161 -10.87 13.51 -7.62
N ILE A 162 -10.19 14.33 -8.41
CA ILE A 162 -8.81 14.70 -8.16
C ILE A 162 -8.78 15.88 -7.20
N ARG A 163 -8.40 15.58 -5.95
CA ARG A 163 -8.15 16.60 -4.94
C ARG A 163 -6.77 17.23 -5.16
N GLY A 164 -6.56 18.45 -4.67
CA GLY A 164 -5.28 19.16 -4.82
C GLY A 164 -4.06 18.34 -4.40
N GLN A 165 -4.20 17.54 -3.33
CA GLN A 165 -3.17 16.59 -2.87
C GLN A 165 -2.82 15.53 -3.91
N SER A 166 -3.84 14.88 -4.49
CA SER A 166 -3.68 13.85 -5.51
C SER A 166 -3.09 14.44 -6.79
N TYR A 167 -3.56 15.62 -7.22
CA TYR A 167 -3.01 16.30 -8.39
C TYR A 167 -1.51 16.60 -8.24
N ARG A 168 -1.11 17.23 -7.13
CA ARG A 168 0.29 17.59 -6.87
C ARG A 168 1.16 16.33 -6.93
N ARG A 169 0.72 15.26 -6.27
CA ARG A 169 1.43 13.99 -6.24
C ARG A 169 1.54 13.32 -7.61
N ILE A 170 0.44 13.24 -8.36
CA ILE A 170 0.46 12.64 -9.69
C ILE A 170 1.43 13.42 -10.58
N ASN A 171 1.36 14.76 -10.59
CA ASN A 171 2.27 15.58 -11.39
C ASN A 171 3.73 15.47 -10.94
N HIS A 172 4.04 15.35 -9.65
CA HIS A 172 5.42 15.12 -9.20
C HIS A 172 5.97 13.77 -9.70
N VAL A 173 5.14 12.73 -9.73
CA VAL A 173 5.53 11.43 -10.32
C VAL A 173 5.68 11.54 -11.83
N LEU A 174 4.75 12.20 -12.53
CA LEU A 174 4.86 12.42 -13.97
C LEU A 174 6.12 13.22 -14.33
N ASP A 175 6.42 14.28 -13.58
CA ASP A 175 7.66 15.08 -13.72
C ASP A 175 8.91 14.19 -13.54
N THR A 176 8.88 13.29 -12.56
CA THR A 176 9.96 12.30 -12.30
C THR A 176 10.20 11.35 -13.47
N LEU A 177 9.19 11.11 -14.30
CA LEU A 177 9.27 10.29 -15.50
C LEU A 177 9.47 11.12 -16.78
N SER A 178 9.53 12.45 -16.70
CA SER A 178 9.45 13.36 -17.87
C SER A 178 8.20 13.12 -18.72
N ALA A 179 7.10 12.69 -18.10
CA ALA A 179 5.81 12.48 -18.75
C ALA A 179 4.98 13.77 -18.78
N THR A 180 3.97 13.79 -19.65
CA THR A 180 3.04 14.92 -19.81
C THR A 180 2.26 15.13 -18.52
N ARG A 181 2.28 16.35 -17.99
CA ARG A 181 1.52 16.71 -16.77
C ARG A 181 0.03 16.70 -17.05
N ILE A 182 -0.75 16.46 -15.99
CA ILE A 182 -2.19 16.72 -16.03
C ILE A 182 -2.39 18.24 -16.06
N SER A 183 -3.27 18.70 -16.95
CA SER A 183 -3.75 20.09 -16.98
C SER A 183 -5.25 20.13 -16.73
N PHE A 184 -5.71 21.06 -15.89
CA PHE A 184 -7.15 21.31 -15.68
C PHE A 184 -7.62 22.60 -16.36
N THR A 185 -6.90 23.09 -17.36
CA THR A 185 -7.27 24.32 -18.09
C THR A 185 -8.67 24.26 -18.70
N HIS A 186 -9.27 23.06 -18.86
CA HIS A 186 -10.56 22.87 -19.53
C HIS A 186 -11.59 22.05 -18.73
N THR A 187 -11.25 21.55 -17.55
CA THR A 187 -12.05 20.55 -16.83
C THR A 187 -12.17 20.94 -15.36
N VAL A 188 -13.23 21.69 -15.07
CA VAL A 188 -13.89 21.82 -13.76
C VAL A 188 -12.98 22.27 -12.58
N PHE A 189 -12.70 23.57 -12.50
CA PHE A 189 -12.93 24.43 -11.30
C PHE A 189 -12.42 25.87 -11.55
N PRO A 190 -13.08 26.67 -12.42
CA PRO A 190 -12.71 28.08 -12.63
C PRO A 190 -12.78 28.93 -11.34
N CYS A 191 -13.55 28.51 -10.34
CA CYS A 191 -13.79 29.28 -9.11
C CYS A 191 -12.74 29.09 -8.01
N LEU A 192 -11.83 28.10 -8.11
CA LEU A 192 -10.80 27.83 -7.10
C LEU A 192 -9.37 28.11 -7.59
N TRP A 193 -9.20 28.60 -8.83
CA TRP A 193 -7.89 28.87 -9.41
C TRP A 193 -7.01 29.86 -8.60
N PRO A 194 -7.55 30.93 -7.96
CA PRO A 194 -6.70 31.85 -7.19
C PRO A 194 -6.21 31.28 -5.84
N VAL A 195 -6.82 30.20 -5.32
CA VAL A 195 -6.47 29.62 -4.00
C VAL A 195 -5.51 28.43 -4.09
N TYR A 196 -5.12 28.02 -5.29
CA TYR A 196 -4.26 26.86 -5.50
C TYR A 196 -2.85 26.98 -4.85
N PRO A 197 -2.15 28.13 -4.90
CA PRO A 197 -0.88 28.29 -4.21
C PRO A 197 -1.00 28.22 -2.68
N MET A 198 -2.15 28.58 -2.10
CA MET A 198 -2.40 28.42 -0.66
C MET A 198 -2.71 26.96 -0.28
N SER A 199 -3.21 26.16 -1.23
CA SER A 199 -3.54 24.75 -1.01
C SER A 199 -2.33 23.82 -0.86
N SER A 200 -1.15 24.22 -1.34
CA SER A 200 0.09 23.42 -1.24
C SER A 200 0.66 23.42 0.18
N ALA A 201 0.66 24.56 0.88
CA ALA A 201 0.96 24.64 2.32
C ALA A 201 -0.13 23.95 3.16
N LEU A 202 -1.40 24.01 2.71
CA LEU A 202 -2.48 23.22 3.30
C LEU A 202 -2.30 21.70 3.09
N HIS A 203 -1.49 21.25 2.14
CA HIS A 203 -1.25 19.82 1.91
C HIS A 203 -0.31 19.19 2.95
N GLU A 204 0.81 19.86 3.22
CA GLU A 204 1.76 19.45 4.27
C GLU A 204 1.04 19.39 5.61
N THR A 205 0.33 20.46 5.96
CA THR A 205 -0.49 20.49 7.17
C THR A 205 -1.62 19.46 7.17
N MET A 206 -2.29 19.15 6.05
CA MET A 206 -3.34 18.13 6.05
C MET A 206 -2.83 16.70 6.24
N MET A 207 -1.66 16.34 5.68
CA MET A 207 -1.11 15.00 5.88
C MET A 207 -0.56 14.86 7.30
N GLU A 208 0.19 15.86 7.78
CA GLU A 208 0.63 15.92 9.18
C GLU A 208 -0.58 15.88 10.13
N LYS A 209 -1.61 16.68 9.86
CA LYS A 209 -2.86 16.70 10.62
C LYS A 209 -3.57 15.36 10.59
N ARG A 210 -3.67 14.66 9.45
CA ARG A 210 -4.25 13.30 9.40
C ARG A 210 -3.45 12.30 10.21
N VAL A 211 -2.12 12.36 10.07
CA VAL A 211 -1.19 11.56 10.87
C VAL A 211 -1.34 11.90 12.35
N GLN A 212 -1.72 13.14 12.71
CA GLN A 212 -1.95 13.59 14.09
C GLN A 212 -3.39 13.35 14.62
N GLU A 213 -4.42 13.33 13.78
CA GLU A 213 -5.84 13.28 14.22
C GLU A 213 -6.43 11.86 14.29
N ASN A 214 -5.63 10.84 13.96
CA ASN A 214 -5.98 9.42 14.13
C ASN A 214 -7.24 8.99 13.35
N GLN A 215 -7.36 9.46 12.11
CA GLN A 215 -8.37 8.94 11.18
C GLN A 215 -7.89 7.56 10.69
N SER A 216 -8.12 6.53 11.51
CA SER A 216 -7.58 5.16 11.43
C SER A 216 -7.55 4.55 10.04
N PHE A 217 -8.64 4.70 9.27
CA PHE A 217 -8.75 4.15 7.92
C PHE A 217 -7.79 4.80 6.91
N HIS A 218 -7.33 6.03 7.14
CA HIS A 218 -6.48 6.74 6.17
C HIS A 218 -4.98 6.63 6.46
N LEU A 219 -4.57 6.03 7.59
CA LEU A 219 -3.17 5.96 7.98
C LEU A 219 -2.33 5.09 7.03
N HIS A 220 -2.90 4.02 6.46
CA HIS A 220 -2.18 3.19 5.50
C HIS A 220 -1.89 3.94 4.20
N LEU A 221 -2.81 4.81 3.74
CA LEU A 221 -2.59 5.67 2.57
C LEU A 221 -1.49 6.69 2.84
N ALA A 222 -1.41 7.24 4.06
CA ALA A 222 -0.32 8.11 4.47
C ALA A 222 1.02 7.37 4.48
N ALA A 223 1.05 6.13 4.98
CA ALA A 223 2.22 5.28 4.97
C ALA A 223 2.71 4.99 3.54
N ILE A 224 1.79 4.72 2.60
CA ILE A 224 2.11 4.55 1.18
C ILE A 224 2.69 5.85 0.59
N ASP A 225 2.10 6.99 0.92
CA ASP A 225 2.58 8.29 0.44
C ASP A 225 4.01 8.58 0.94
N LEU A 226 4.32 8.26 2.21
CA LEU A 226 5.66 8.37 2.78
C LEU A 226 6.67 7.43 2.13
N MET A 227 6.27 6.19 1.81
CA MET A 227 7.13 5.22 1.12
C MET A 227 7.50 5.70 -0.28
N MET A 228 6.56 6.33 -0.98
CA MET A 228 6.72 6.75 -2.36
C MET A 228 7.55 8.02 -2.51
N ASP A 229 7.45 8.94 -1.55
CA ASP A 229 8.03 10.28 -1.59
C ASP A 229 9.54 10.35 -1.93
N PRO A 230 10.42 9.50 -1.34
CA PRO A 230 11.85 9.53 -1.63
C PRO A 230 12.20 9.14 -3.08
N HIS A 231 11.27 8.51 -3.81
CA HIS A 231 11.51 8.02 -5.17
C HIS A 231 11.15 9.05 -6.25
N MET A 232 10.56 10.18 -5.85
CA MET A 232 10.27 11.30 -6.75
C MET A 232 11.53 12.15 -6.97
N GLN A 233 11.68 12.72 -8.16
CA GLN A 233 12.77 13.66 -8.48
C GLN A 233 12.76 14.88 -7.54
N LYS A 234 11.55 15.33 -7.17
CA LYS A 234 11.34 16.38 -6.17
C LYS A 234 10.39 15.84 -5.09
N PRO A 235 10.91 15.27 -3.99
CA PRO A 235 10.08 14.82 -2.88
C PRO A 235 9.20 15.94 -2.33
N LEU A 236 8.00 15.60 -1.87
CA LEU A 236 7.04 16.51 -1.26
C LEU A 236 7.45 16.91 0.17
N TYR A 237 8.20 16.05 0.85
CA TYR A 237 8.65 16.27 2.23
C TYR A 237 10.19 16.19 2.31
N ASP A 238 10.79 16.88 3.28
CA ASP A 238 12.19 16.65 3.60
C ASP A 238 12.38 15.36 4.42
N ALA A 239 13.61 14.86 4.48
CA ALA A 239 13.92 13.59 5.13
C ALA A 239 13.59 13.57 6.64
N ARG A 240 13.75 14.71 7.33
CA ARG A 240 13.46 14.81 8.77
C ARG A 240 11.96 14.74 9.02
N THR A 241 11.17 15.49 8.25
CA THR A 241 9.71 15.50 8.34
C THR A 241 9.13 14.12 8.00
N ARG A 242 9.64 13.45 6.95
CA ARG A 242 9.26 12.06 6.64
C ARG A 242 9.51 11.10 7.81
N LYS A 243 10.72 11.15 8.39
CA LYS A 243 11.09 10.28 9.52
C LYS A 243 10.19 10.54 10.73
N ALA A 244 9.87 11.80 11.03
CA ALA A 244 8.96 12.16 12.11
C ALA A 244 7.53 11.63 11.87
N MET A 245 6.99 11.80 10.66
CA MET A 245 5.67 11.25 10.31
C MET A 245 5.64 9.72 10.39
N ALA A 246 6.67 9.03 9.90
CA ALA A 246 6.79 7.59 9.98
C ALA A 246 6.84 7.09 11.44
N GLN A 247 7.60 7.79 12.29
CA GLN A 247 7.65 7.51 13.73
C GLN A 247 6.28 7.70 14.40
N THR A 248 5.55 8.78 14.07
CA THR A 248 4.19 9.00 14.59
C THR A 248 3.21 7.90 14.16
N LEU A 249 3.30 7.41 12.91
CA LEU A 249 2.50 6.28 12.46
C LEU A 249 2.81 5.02 13.29
N PHE A 250 4.09 4.71 13.50
CA PHE A 250 4.50 3.54 14.27
C PHE A 250 4.08 3.62 15.75
N GLU A 251 4.24 4.77 16.39
CA GLU A 251 3.80 4.98 17.78
C GLU A 251 2.29 4.78 17.97
N ARG A 252 1.49 5.13 16.96
CA ARG A 252 0.03 4.94 16.98
C ARG A 252 -0.38 3.49 16.80
N LYS A 253 0.35 2.75 15.97
CA LYS A 253 0.10 1.34 15.69
C LYS A 253 1.40 0.55 15.80
N PRO A 254 1.90 0.31 17.03
CA PRO A 254 3.18 -0.35 17.23
C PRO A 254 3.19 -1.81 16.75
N TYR A 255 2.02 -2.41 16.54
CA TYR A 255 1.82 -3.73 15.96
C TYR A 255 1.91 -3.75 14.42
N ASN A 256 1.87 -2.59 13.74
CA ASN A 256 1.86 -2.51 12.28
C ASN A 256 3.29 -2.58 11.71
N LEU A 257 3.64 -3.71 11.10
CA LEU A 257 4.98 -4.00 10.58
C LEU A 257 5.40 -3.05 9.46
N PHE A 258 4.47 -2.59 8.62
CA PHE A 258 4.79 -1.62 7.56
C PHE A 258 5.15 -0.26 8.16
N TYR A 259 4.50 0.15 9.24
CA TYR A 259 4.82 1.43 9.89
C TYR A 259 6.16 1.36 10.61
N GLN A 260 6.49 0.20 11.21
CA GLN A 260 7.82 -0.02 11.76
C GLN A 260 8.90 0.10 10.68
N TYR A 261 8.69 -0.52 9.50
CA TYR A 261 9.62 -0.40 8.38
C TYR A 261 9.86 1.05 7.98
N LEU A 262 8.81 1.87 7.86
CA LEU A 262 8.97 3.28 7.51
C LEU A 262 9.72 4.08 8.57
N ALA A 263 9.51 3.76 9.86
CA ALA A 263 10.12 4.49 10.97
C ALA A 263 11.58 4.10 11.21
N GLN A 264 11.89 2.80 11.09
CA GLN A 264 13.14 2.20 11.57
C GLN A 264 13.97 1.53 10.47
N GLY A 265 13.39 1.30 9.28
CA GLY A 265 14.04 0.55 8.20
C GLY A 265 14.05 -0.98 8.43
N PRO A 266 14.86 -1.72 7.66
CA PRO A 266 14.89 -3.19 7.63
C PRO A 266 15.74 -3.78 8.77
N THR A 267 15.42 -3.45 10.02
CA THR A 267 16.17 -3.91 11.20
C THR A 267 16.05 -5.41 11.43
N ALA A 268 17.02 -6.02 12.12
CA ALA A 268 16.93 -7.44 12.51
C ALA A 268 15.69 -7.70 13.38
N GLU A 269 15.34 -6.75 14.25
CA GLU A 269 14.13 -6.80 15.06
C GLU A 269 12.87 -6.88 14.20
N LEU A 270 12.73 -6.03 13.16
CA LEU A 270 11.59 -6.09 12.25
C LEU A 270 11.51 -7.45 11.55
N LYS A 271 12.64 -7.99 11.08
CA LYS A 271 12.70 -9.31 10.43
C LYS A 271 12.20 -10.42 11.38
N GLU A 272 12.61 -10.39 12.65
CA GLU A 272 12.15 -11.33 13.69
C GLU A 272 10.66 -11.16 14.00
N ARG A 273 10.17 -9.92 14.05
CA ARG A 273 8.73 -9.63 14.22
C ARG A 273 7.90 -10.17 13.06
N ILE A 274 8.39 -10.04 11.82
CA ILE A 274 7.72 -10.63 10.65
C ILE A 274 7.63 -12.16 10.79
N LEU A 275 8.73 -12.84 11.12
CA LEU A 275 8.74 -14.30 11.32
C LEU A 275 7.77 -14.76 12.42
N ARG A 276 7.63 -13.97 13.49
CA ARG A 276 6.72 -14.25 14.60
C ARG A 276 5.25 -14.00 14.25
N ILE A 277 4.96 -12.94 13.51
CA ILE A 277 3.57 -12.48 13.28
C ILE A 277 2.96 -13.07 12.01
N ALA A 278 3.75 -13.30 10.97
CA ALA A 278 3.24 -13.77 9.69
C ALA A 278 2.50 -15.12 9.82
N PRO A 279 1.45 -15.34 9.00
CA PRO A 279 0.73 -16.60 9.01
C PRO A 279 1.62 -17.71 8.44
N ALA A 280 1.91 -18.74 9.25
CA ALA A 280 2.69 -19.90 8.82
C ALA A 280 1.86 -20.88 7.96
N SER A 281 0.54 -20.76 8.01
CA SER A 281 -0.45 -21.55 7.28
C SER A 281 -1.54 -20.64 6.74
N ARG A 282 -2.28 -21.11 5.73
CA ARG A 282 -3.38 -20.37 5.12
C ARG A 282 -4.42 -19.94 6.16
N PRO A 283 -4.69 -18.63 6.32
CA PRO A 283 -5.81 -18.14 7.12
C PRO A 283 -7.16 -18.63 6.58
N PRO A 284 -8.16 -18.86 7.44
CA PRO A 284 -9.50 -19.29 7.02
C PRO A 284 -10.22 -18.23 6.17
N PHE A 285 -9.88 -16.94 6.33
CA PHE A 285 -10.42 -15.87 5.51
C PHE A 285 -9.27 -15.10 4.86
N LEU A 286 -9.24 -15.04 3.52
CA LEU A 286 -8.26 -14.26 2.75
C LEU A 286 -8.88 -12.92 2.33
N SER A 287 -9.43 -12.18 3.29
CA SER A 287 -10.33 -11.06 3.01
C SER A 287 -9.69 -9.68 3.14
N GLN A 288 -8.54 -9.56 3.81
CA GLN A 288 -8.07 -8.25 4.23
C GLN A 288 -6.55 -8.07 4.27
N TRP A 289 -6.07 -6.94 3.76
CA TRP A 289 -4.74 -6.42 4.08
C TRP A 289 -4.77 -5.95 5.54
N VAL A 290 -4.16 -6.73 6.42
CA VAL A 290 -4.28 -6.53 7.87
C VAL A 290 -3.69 -5.21 8.36
N TRP A 291 -2.75 -4.62 7.63
CA TRP A 291 -2.17 -3.32 7.97
C TRP A 291 -3.04 -2.12 7.58
N GLU A 292 -4.09 -2.33 6.78
CA GLU A 292 -5.05 -1.31 6.37
C GLU A 292 -6.01 -0.96 7.51
N ARG A 293 -6.26 -1.90 8.44
CA ARG A 293 -7.33 -1.81 9.43
C ARG A 293 -6.82 -1.72 10.86
N GLU A 294 -7.72 -1.33 11.74
CA GLU A 294 -7.57 -1.54 13.18
C GLU A 294 -7.75 -3.02 13.51
N ILE A 295 -7.14 -3.46 14.61
CA ILE A 295 -7.48 -4.74 15.22
C ILE A 295 -8.98 -4.71 15.57
N PRO A 296 -9.78 -5.67 15.09
CA PRO A 296 -11.20 -5.71 15.40
C PRO A 296 -11.44 -5.71 16.92
N GLN A 297 -12.50 -5.03 17.37
CA GLN A 297 -12.85 -4.95 18.79
C GLN A 297 -12.91 -6.34 19.46
N ARG A 298 -13.51 -7.32 18.78
CA ARG A 298 -13.59 -8.72 19.25
C ARG A 298 -12.22 -9.34 19.54
N ASP A 299 -11.19 -8.93 18.79
CA ASP A 299 -9.84 -9.48 18.91
C ASP A 299 -9.05 -8.75 19.99
N LEU A 300 -9.33 -7.45 20.24
CA LEU A 300 -8.82 -6.74 21.42
C LEU A 300 -9.40 -7.31 22.73
N GLU A 301 -10.71 -7.55 22.76
CA GLU A 301 -11.43 -8.04 23.96
C GLU A 301 -10.93 -9.41 24.42
N LYS A 302 -10.56 -10.31 23.49
CA LYS A 302 -9.96 -11.62 23.80
C LYS A 302 -8.69 -11.53 24.66
N PHE A 303 -7.95 -10.44 24.56
CA PHE A 303 -6.71 -10.20 25.32
C PHE A 303 -6.89 -9.19 26.46
N GLY A 304 -8.15 -8.86 26.81
CA GLY A 304 -8.45 -7.90 27.87
C GLY A 304 -8.00 -6.47 27.54
N LEU A 305 -7.98 -6.11 26.26
CA LEU A 305 -7.65 -4.75 25.81
C LEU A 305 -8.93 -3.95 25.57
N THR A 306 -8.97 -2.74 26.10
CA THR A 306 -9.97 -1.72 25.75
C THR A 306 -9.35 -0.72 24.77
N PRO A 307 -10.07 -0.24 23.75
CA PRO A 307 -9.56 0.78 22.84
C PRO A 307 -9.12 2.04 23.58
N GLY A 308 -7.89 2.49 23.34
CA GLY A 308 -7.38 3.71 23.94
C GLY A 308 -5.85 3.79 23.96
N PRO A 309 -5.30 4.94 24.37
CA PRO A 309 -3.86 5.10 24.57
C PRO A 309 -3.35 4.28 25.77
N GLY A 310 -2.06 3.92 25.75
CA GLY A 310 -1.41 3.22 26.87
C GLY A 310 -1.69 1.72 26.95
N GLN A 311 -2.19 1.12 25.87
CA GLN A 311 -2.35 -0.33 25.77
C GLN A 311 -0.99 -1.04 25.84
N ASP A 312 -0.97 -2.18 26.52
CA ASP A 312 0.19 -3.07 26.62
C ASP A 312 0.63 -3.54 25.21
N PRO A 313 1.85 -3.17 24.75
CA PRO A 313 2.32 -3.52 23.41
C PRO A 313 2.37 -5.03 23.16
N GLU A 314 2.66 -5.84 24.18
CA GLU A 314 2.75 -7.30 24.01
C GLU A 314 1.36 -7.90 23.76
N LYS A 315 0.35 -7.44 24.52
CA LYS A 315 -1.05 -7.86 24.30
C LYS A 315 -1.58 -7.39 22.95
N LEU A 316 -1.23 -6.18 22.53
CA LEU A 316 -1.60 -5.66 21.21
C LEU A 316 -1.02 -6.52 20.10
N GLU A 317 0.25 -6.93 20.23
CA GLU A 317 0.89 -7.79 19.24
C GLU A 317 0.24 -9.19 19.19
N LYS A 318 -0.14 -9.76 20.35
CA LYS A 318 -0.91 -11.02 20.41
C LYS A 318 -2.29 -10.89 19.77
N ALA A 319 -3.01 -9.80 20.04
CA ALA A 319 -4.31 -9.51 19.42
C ALA A 319 -4.18 -9.35 17.90
N PHE A 320 -3.15 -8.65 17.45
CA PHE A 320 -2.86 -8.50 16.03
C PHE A 320 -2.50 -9.83 15.37
N LYS A 321 -1.71 -10.69 16.03
CA LYS A 321 -1.41 -12.04 15.54
C LYS A 321 -2.68 -12.89 15.37
N ALA A 322 -3.58 -12.86 16.35
CA ALA A 322 -4.86 -13.57 16.24
C ALA A 322 -5.71 -13.07 15.07
N PHE A 323 -5.70 -11.75 14.82
CA PHE A 323 -6.36 -11.16 13.66
C PHE A 323 -5.70 -11.59 12.33
N VAL A 324 -4.37 -11.60 12.26
CA VAL A 324 -3.58 -12.07 11.10
C VAL A 324 -3.89 -13.52 10.75
N ASP A 325 -3.90 -14.40 11.76
CA ASP A 325 -4.16 -15.83 11.57
C ASP A 325 -5.59 -16.11 11.09
N LEU A 326 -6.51 -15.18 11.31
CA LEU A 326 -7.91 -15.28 10.91
C LEU A 326 -8.17 -14.72 9.51
N GLU A 327 -7.68 -13.50 9.21
CA GLU A 327 -8.15 -12.70 8.07
C GLU A 327 -7.09 -12.21 7.08
N SER A 328 -5.80 -12.53 7.29
CA SER A 328 -4.73 -12.08 6.40
C SER A 328 -4.84 -12.69 5.00
N MET A 329 -4.51 -11.91 3.98
CA MET A 329 -4.45 -12.39 2.59
C MET A 329 -3.12 -13.01 2.21
N GLY A 330 -2.11 -12.92 3.08
CA GLY A 330 -0.75 -13.31 2.79
C GLY A 330 0.00 -12.31 1.91
N TRP A 331 -0.64 -11.66 0.92
CA TRP A 331 0.00 -10.66 0.06
C TRP A 331 0.58 -9.47 0.81
N ASP A 332 -0.04 -9.09 1.92
CA ASP A 332 0.52 -8.21 2.93
C ASP A 332 1.91 -8.72 3.35
N PHE A 333 2.01 -9.91 3.92
CA PHE A 333 3.31 -10.42 4.35
C PHE A 333 4.32 -10.62 3.22
N VAL A 334 3.89 -10.99 2.01
CA VAL A 334 4.79 -11.02 0.83
C VAL A 334 5.40 -9.65 0.58
N PHE A 335 4.59 -8.59 0.61
CA PHE A 335 5.07 -7.22 0.42
C PHE A 335 6.09 -6.80 1.47
N ILE A 336 5.83 -6.98 2.77
CA ILE A 336 6.77 -6.52 3.81
C ILE A 336 8.06 -7.36 3.80
N ILE A 337 7.96 -8.66 3.53
CA ILE A 337 9.13 -9.52 3.37
C ILE A 337 9.98 -9.01 2.20
N ASP A 338 9.36 -8.69 1.07
CA ASP A 338 10.05 -8.19 -0.12
C ASP A 338 10.73 -6.83 0.11
N LEU A 339 10.21 -6.00 1.02
CA LEU A 339 10.83 -4.74 1.42
C LEU A 339 12.08 -4.92 2.29
N VAL A 340 12.16 -5.96 3.12
CA VAL A 340 13.24 -6.11 4.11
C VAL A 340 14.31 -7.13 3.71
N VAL A 341 13.99 -8.11 2.87
CA VAL A 341 14.92 -9.18 2.51
C VAL A 341 16.05 -8.66 1.63
N GLY A 342 17.29 -8.95 2.06
CA GLY A 342 18.51 -8.49 1.40
C GLY A 342 18.83 -7.01 1.68
N GLN A 343 18.01 -6.33 2.49
CA GLN A 343 18.26 -4.96 2.92
C GLN A 343 18.81 -4.96 4.34
N HIS A 344 19.85 -4.17 4.59
CA HIS A 344 20.46 -3.96 5.90
C HIS A 344 20.48 -2.46 6.20
N PRO A 345 20.34 -2.04 7.47
CA PRO A 345 20.57 -0.66 7.84
C PRO A 345 21.99 -0.24 7.48
N ASP A 346 22.18 0.97 6.97
CA ASP A 346 23.52 1.54 6.83
C ASP A 346 24.19 1.57 8.22
N PRO A 347 25.47 1.14 8.35
CA PRO A 347 26.21 1.27 9.60
C PRO A 347 26.39 2.78 9.87
N THR A 348 25.55 3.31 10.77
CA THR A 348 25.62 4.71 11.24
C THR A 348 26.79 4.94 12.17
#